data_AF-A0AAC9MX49-F1
#
_entry.id   AF-A0AAC9MX49-F1
#
_cell.length_a   1.000
_cell.length_b   1.000
_cell.length_c   1.000
_cell.angle_alpha   90.00
_cell.angle_beta   90.00
_cell.angle_gamma   90.00
#
_symmetry.space_group_name_H-M   'P 1'
#
loop_
_entity.id
_entity.type
_entity.pdbx_description
1 polymer ?
#
loop_
_entity_poly.entity_id
_entity_poly.type
_entity_poly.pdbx_seq_one_letter_code
_entity_poly.pdbx_strand_id
1 'polypeptide(L)'
;MVVLHHPDPAEIELVDVLAALGHPVRLDIARALADGEERYCGEVLPDVPKSSKTHHWRALRESGVLFQRHEGRRFYLSLRRADLDARFPGLLDLVLTEPR
;
A
#
# COMPACT_ATOMS: atom_id res chain seq x y z
N MET A 1 20.91 -4.44 7.34
CA MET A 1 19.48 -4.46 7.73
C MET A 1 18.83 -3.29 7.04
N VAL A 2 17.93 -3.52 6.07
CA VAL A 2 17.28 -2.40 5.35
C VAL A 2 16.20 -1.84 6.28
N VAL A 3 16.39 -0.62 6.77
CA VAL A 3 15.36 0.07 7.56
C VAL A 3 14.30 0.59 6.59
N LEU A 4 13.09 0.05 6.70
CA LEU A 4 11.95 0.53 5.95
C LEU A 4 11.26 1.65 6.73
N HIS A 5 11.47 2.89 6.31
CA HIS A 5 10.61 4.02 6.70
C HIS A 5 9.12 3.78 6.44
N HIS A 6 8.29 4.02 7.44
CA HIS A 6 6.84 4.13 7.33
C HIS A 6 6.45 5.36 8.16
N PRO A 7 5.64 6.29 7.63
CA PRO A 7 5.20 7.43 8.42
C PRO A 7 4.37 6.96 9.61
N ASP A 8 4.47 7.66 10.74
CA ASP A 8 3.52 7.47 11.84
C ASP A 8 2.09 7.72 11.33
N PRO A 9 1.05 7.02 11.83
CA PRO A 9 -0.33 7.31 11.45
C PRO A 9 -0.71 8.80 11.50
N ALA A 10 -0.16 9.57 12.45
CA ALA A 10 -0.42 11.00 12.59
C ALA A 10 0.23 11.87 11.51
N GLU A 11 1.28 11.36 10.85
CA GLU A 11 2.04 12.03 9.78
C GLU A 11 1.52 11.68 8.38
N ILE A 12 0.52 10.81 8.28
CA ILE A 12 -0.09 10.48 6.99
C ILE A 12 -0.92 11.67 6.52
N GLU A 13 -0.52 12.22 5.37
CA GLU A 13 -1.19 13.34 4.71
C GLU A 13 -2.11 12.84 3.57
N LEU A 14 -3.31 13.41 3.48
CA LEU A 14 -4.30 13.02 2.47
C LEU A 14 -3.77 13.20 1.04
N VAL A 15 -3.01 14.27 0.81
CA VAL A 15 -2.45 14.60 -0.51
C VAL A 15 -1.49 13.50 -0.98
N ASP A 16 -0.66 12.98 -0.08
CA ASP A 16 0.30 11.91 -0.40
C ASP A 16 -0.41 10.59 -0.66
N VAL A 17 -1.46 10.27 0.13
CA VAL A 17 -2.31 9.10 -0.09
C VAL A 17 -2.99 9.16 -1.45
N LEU A 18 -3.60 10.29 -1.81
CA LEU A 18 -4.27 10.46 -3.10
C LEU A 18 -3.27 10.43 -4.26
N ALA A 19 -2.11 11.07 -4.13
CA ALA A 19 -1.06 11.02 -5.14
C ALA A 19 -0.54 9.58 -5.35
N ALA A 20 -0.42 8.80 -4.27
CA ALA A 20 -0.07 7.39 -4.35
C ALA A 20 -1.19 6.55 -5.00
N LEU A 21 -2.44 6.69 -4.58
CA LEU A 21 -3.55 5.90 -5.11
C LEU A 21 -3.96 6.29 -6.55
N GLY A 22 -3.64 7.51 -7.00
CA GLY A 22 -3.93 8.00 -8.35
C GLY A 22 -3.18 7.30 -9.50
N HIS A 23 -2.36 6.29 -9.22
CA HIS A 23 -1.69 5.47 -10.24
C HIS A 23 -2.38 4.11 -10.36
N PRO A 24 -2.75 3.65 -11.57
CA PRO A 24 -3.58 2.46 -11.76
C PRO A 24 -2.98 1.20 -11.11
N VAL A 25 -1.68 0.95 -11.32
CA VAL A 25 -1.00 -0.20 -10.69
C VAL A 25 -1.01 -0.12 -9.15
N ARG A 26 -0.90 1.08 -8.58
CA ARG A 26 -0.88 1.27 -7.11
C ARG A 26 -2.27 1.08 -6.52
N LEU A 27 -3.31 1.47 -7.26
CA LEU A 27 -4.68 1.17 -6.92
C LEU A 27 -4.97 -0.34 -6.97
N ASP A 28 -4.50 -1.05 -8.00
CA ASP A 28 -4.66 -2.49 -8.10
C ASP A 28 -3.93 -3.25 -6.98
N ILE A 29 -2.78 -2.73 -6.53
CA ILE A 29 -2.11 -3.21 -5.32
C ILE A 29 -3.00 -3.05 -4.09
N ALA A 30 -3.57 -1.86 -3.88
CA ALA A 30 -4.43 -1.60 -2.73
C ALA A 30 -5.67 -2.49 -2.74
N ARG A 31 -6.27 -2.72 -3.92
CA ARG A 31 -7.37 -3.69 -4.12
C ARG A 31 -6.96 -5.11 -3.81
N ALA A 32 -5.78 -5.54 -4.26
CA ALA A 32 -5.28 -6.88 -3.96
C ALA A 32 -5.13 -7.11 -2.45
N LEU A 33 -4.80 -6.07 -1.68
CA LEU A 33 -4.59 -6.12 -0.23
C LEU A 33 -5.83 -5.71 0.60
N ALA A 34 -6.97 -5.46 -0.05
CA ALA A 34 -8.16 -4.88 0.59
C ALA A 34 -8.89 -5.80 1.57
N ASP A 35 -8.64 -7.12 1.50
CA ASP A 35 -9.17 -8.11 2.44
C ASP A 35 -8.51 -8.08 3.82
N GLY A 36 -7.45 -7.27 3.99
CA GLY A 36 -6.74 -7.10 5.26
C GLY A 36 -5.65 -8.15 5.50
N GLU A 37 -5.49 -9.12 4.60
CA GLU A 37 -4.51 -10.19 4.75
C GLU A 37 -3.12 -9.74 4.27
N GLU A 38 -2.11 -10.04 5.10
CA GLU A 38 -0.71 -9.81 4.75
C GLU A 38 -0.28 -10.79 3.63
N ARG A 39 0.35 -10.27 2.58
CA ARG A 39 0.79 -11.10 1.43
C ARG A 39 2.26 -10.97 1.14
N TYR A 40 2.87 -12.03 0.63
CA TYR A 40 4.24 -11.96 0.13
C TYR A 40 4.30 -11.05 -1.10
N CYS A 41 5.29 -10.15 -1.18
CA CYS A 41 5.40 -9.18 -2.26
C CYS A 41 5.50 -9.80 -3.67
N GLY A 42 5.91 -11.08 -3.76
CA GLY A 42 5.93 -11.82 -5.02
C GLY A 42 4.55 -12.30 -5.48
N GLU A 43 3.60 -12.48 -4.56
CA GLU A 43 2.21 -12.90 -4.84
C GLU A 43 1.32 -11.72 -5.22
N VAL A 44 1.70 -10.51 -4.83
CA VAL A 44 0.96 -9.29 -5.21
C VAL A 44 1.32 -8.90 -6.65
N LEU A 45 0.29 -8.85 -7.52
CA LEU A 45 0.37 -8.55 -8.95
C LEU A 45 1.37 -9.41 -9.73
N PRO A 46 1.23 -10.74 -9.78
CA PRO A 46 2.24 -11.66 -10.35
C PRO A 46 2.65 -11.30 -11.79
N ASP A 47 1.78 -10.67 -12.57
CA ASP A 47 1.98 -10.31 -13.97
C ASP A 47 2.83 -9.05 -14.20
N VAL A 48 3.15 -8.28 -13.16
CA VAL A 48 3.99 -7.07 -13.27
C VAL A 48 5.47 -7.41 -13.05
N PRO A 49 6.40 -6.93 -13.92
CA PRO A 49 7.83 -7.17 -13.75
C PRO A 49 8.38 -6.69 -12.39
N LYS A 50 9.24 -7.49 -11.75
CA LYS A 50 9.85 -7.18 -10.43
C LYS A 50 10.55 -5.82 -10.38
N SER A 51 11.18 -5.39 -11.47
CA SER A 51 11.89 -4.09 -11.55
C SER A 51 10.96 -2.88 -11.41
N SER A 52 9.66 -3.04 -11.71
CA SER A 52 8.66 -1.95 -11.61
C SER A 52 7.95 -1.92 -10.26
N LYS A 53 7.88 -3.06 -9.57
CA LYS A 53 7.16 -3.22 -8.31
C LYS A 53 7.77 -2.47 -7.13
N THR A 54 9.10 -2.46 -7.01
CA THR A 54 9.81 -1.81 -5.88
C THR A 54 9.49 -0.32 -5.76
N HIS A 55 9.33 0.38 -6.89
CA HIS A 55 8.95 1.79 -6.89
C HIS A 55 7.51 1.99 -6.40
N HIS A 56 6.58 1.13 -6.82
CA HIS A 56 5.19 1.16 -6.33
C HIS A 56 5.09 0.85 -4.84
N TRP A 57 5.82 -0.15 -4.35
CA TRP A 57 5.90 -0.46 -2.92
C TRP A 57 6.41 0.73 -2.12
N ARG A 58 7.51 1.34 -2.57
CA ARG A 58 8.10 2.49 -1.89
C ARG A 58 7.10 3.65 -1.81
N ALA A 59 6.47 4.01 -2.92
CA ALA A 59 5.52 5.12 -2.97
C ALA A 59 4.30 4.89 -2.07
N LEU A 60 3.73 3.69 -2.09
CA LEU A 60 2.60 3.33 -1.22
C LEU A 60 2.98 3.26 0.26
N ARG A 61 4.20 2.82 0.56
CA ARG A 61 4.73 2.75 1.91
C ARG A 61 5.03 4.14 2.49
N GLU A 62 5.67 5.00 1.70
CA GLU A 62 6.05 6.35 2.14
C GLU A 62 4.85 7.29 2.29
N SER A 63 3.79 7.08 1.51
CA SER A 63 2.49 7.75 1.70
C SER A 63 1.65 7.18 2.84
N GLY A 64 2.10 6.11 3.51
CA GLY A 64 1.36 5.47 4.61
C GLY A 64 0.20 4.58 4.19
N VAL A 65 0.04 4.28 2.90
CA VAL A 65 -1.03 3.38 2.42
C VAL A 65 -0.75 1.92 2.79
N LEU A 66 0.52 1.50 2.67
CA LEU A 66 0.93 0.14 2.97
C LEU A 66 1.90 0.08 4.15
N PHE A 67 1.87 -1.05 4.83
CA PHE A 67 2.93 -1.49 5.71
C PHE A 67 3.74 -2.58 5.02
N GLN A 68 5.05 -2.54 5.19
CA GLN A 68 5.98 -3.50 4.63
C GLN A 68 6.87 -4.07 5.74
N ARG A 69 6.76 -5.38 5.96
CA ARG A 69 7.53 -6.11 6.97
C ARG A 69 8.57 -7.00 6.31
N HIS A 70 9.77 -7.05 6.88
CA HIS A 70 10.83 -7.93 6.44
C HIS A 70 10.94 -9.15 7.36
N GLU A 71 10.88 -10.36 6.80
CA GLU A 71 11.01 -11.61 7.53
C GLU A 71 11.93 -12.57 6.76
N GLY A 72 13.14 -12.77 7.29
CA GLY A 72 14.18 -13.58 6.66
C GLY A 72 14.66 -13.00 5.33
N ARG A 73 14.21 -13.58 4.21
CA ARG A 73 14.48 -13.11 2.84
C ARG A 73 13.22 -12.59 2.13
N ARG A 74 12.10 -12.57 2.84
CA ARG A 74 10.78 -12.23 2.29
C ARG A 74 10.36 -10.85 2.78
N PHE A 75 9.66 -10.16 1.90
CA PHE A 75 8.93 -8.94 2.26
C PHE A 75 7.45 -9.23 2.17
N TYR A 76 6.76 -8.86 3.22
CA TYR A 76 5.32 -8.97 3.32
C TYR A 76 4.69 -7.58 3.28
N LEU A 77 3.51 -7.49 2.68
CA LEU A 77 2.77 -6.27 2.45
C LEU A 77 1.38 -6.40 3.07
N SER A 78 0.94 -5.35 3.76
CA SER A 78 -0.43 -5.23 4.25
C SER A 78 -0.95 -3.82 4.05
N LEU A 79 -2.26 -3.70 3.81
CA LEU A 79 -2.93 -2.41 3.73
C LEU A 79 -3.09 -1.82 5.13
N ARG A 80 -2.71 -0.56 5.33
CA ARG A 80 -2.89 0.16 6.61
C ARG A 80 -4.33 0.66 6.78
N ARG A 81 -5.30 -0.24 6.57
CA ARG A 81 -6.72 0.10 6.52
C ARG A 81 -7.20 0.79 7.80
N ALA A 82 -6.86 0.24 8.96
CA ALA A 82 -7.27 0.83 10.24
C ALA A 82 -6.75 2.27 10.43
N ASP A 83 -5.48 2.52 10.08
CA ASP A 83 -4.88 3.86 10.18
C ASP A 83 -5.56 4.85 9.21
N LEU A 84 -5.78 4.41 7.97
CA LEU A 84 -6.41 5.23 6.93
C LEU A 84 -7.89 5.49 7.22
N ASP A 85 -8.64 4.53 7.75
CA ASP A 85 -10.04 4.70 8.13
C ASP A 85 -10.17 5.63 9.35
N ALA A 86 -9.19 5.62 10.28
CA ALA A 86 -9.16 6.55 11.40
C ALA A 86 -8.81 7.99 10.98
N ARG A 87 -7.88 8.16 10.03
CA ARG A 87 -7.43 9.47 9.54
C ARG A 87 -8.39 10.08 8.51
N PHE A 88 -8.91 9.26 7.61
CA PHE A 88 -9.72 9.65 6.45
C PHE A 88 -10.92 8.70 6.28
N PRO A 89 -11.93 8.78 7.16
CA PRO A 89 -13.08 7.87 7.13
C PRO A 89 -13.75 7.82 5.76
N GLY A 90 -13.95 6.60 5.23
CA GLY A 90 -14.63 6.34 3.95
C GLY A 90 -13.78 6.52 2.69
N LEU A 91 -12.53 7.00 2.80
CA LEU A 91 -11.64 7.19 1.65
C LEU A 91 -11.36 5.88 0.93
N LEU A 92 -10.92 4.85 1.66
CA LEU A 92 -10.59 3.56 1.07
C LEU A 92 -11.81 2.89 0.46
N ASP A 93 -12.97 3.01 1.11
CA ASP A 93 -14.21 2.41 0.60
C ASP A 93 -14.62 3.05 -0.73
N LEU A 94 -14.53 4.38 -0.84
CA LEU A 94 -14.73 5.09 -2.11
C LEU A 94 -13.75 4.59 -3.17
N VAL A 95 -12.45 4.66 -2.89
CA VAL A 95 -11.40 4.36 -3.87
C VAL A 95 -11.42 2.89 -4.34
N LEU A 96 -11.79 1.96 -3.46
CA LEU A 96 -11.83 0.54 -3.77
C LEU A 96 -13.12 0.10 -4.48
N THR A 97 -14.24 0.82 -4.30
CA THR A 97 -15.52 0.51 -4.94
C THR A 97 -15.68 1.14 -6.32
N GLU A 98 -14.92 2.20 -6.64
CA GLU A 98 -14.94 2.81 -7.96
C GLU A 98 -14.53 1.81 -9.06
N PRO A 99 -15.44 1.50 -10.02
CA PRO A 99 -15.13 0.64 -11.16
C PRO A 99 -14.14 1.33 -12.11
N ARG A 100 -13.30 0.53 -12.78
CA ARG A 100 -12.31 1.04 -13.76
C ARG A 100 -12.95 1.42 -15.08
#